data_AF-A0AAD7J691-F1
#
_entry.id   AF-A0AAD7J691-F1
#
_cell.length_a   1.000
_cell.length_b   1.000
_cell.length_c   1.000
_cell.angle_alpha   90.00
_cell.angle_beta   90.00
_cell.angle_gamma   90.00
#
_symmetry.space_group_name_H-M   'P 1'
#
loop_
_entity.id
_entity.type
_entity.pdbx_description
1 polymer ?
#
loop_
_entity_poly.entity_id
_entity_poly.type
_entity_poly.pdbx_seq_one_letter_code
_entity_poly.pdbx_strand_id
1 'polypeptide(L)'
;MNLDFDYGAYRRSRSAFFEAAAESLKRGMELLNQKKPQQAIPFLLKAMDDPDENMDDCNSASKLLPRDLLIPYLKTLEVKGREYLIETMGPTCFDLPEREEDYKYGAPHFWGLYETRPYMRLLHTLIRAYIKQKMWSEAVSINIETLRLCESDNMGQREWMGPLLLHVGRPADALYFVRRWLESEDEPRSEDKHRSKGTLDFAPPKLTPMSGAQIKGLVEYSSLQMVHTAALASFILDGNSVLARQYLHIAVQRFPGILIKVIGKFKERDDGDRHHVRSFNGSEDARDHLWLAQDLWMEDDVWNWVNNDPVVKAHVLRQCSDPTCRKKEEHVAQWQKCAGCKKEWYCSRMCQKAHWPKHKAACKKEQEHAESMKY
;
A
#
# COMPACT_ATOMS: atom_id res chain seq x y z
N MET A 1 -31.27 -19.10 46.61
CA MET A 1 -31.05 -20.02 45.48
C MET A 1 -29.63 -19.80 44.99
N ASN A 2 -28.70 -20.64 45.45
CA ASN A 2 -27.37 -20.71 44.84
C ASN A 2 -27.54 -21.52 43.55
N LEU A 3 -27.33 -20.87 42.40
CA LEU A 3 -27.09 -21.60 41.17
C LEU A 3 -25.63 -22.07 41.23
N ASP A 4 -25.43 -23.34 41.55
CA ASP A 4 -24.13 -24.00 41.44
C ASP A 4 -23.69 -23.95 39.97
N PHE A 5 -22.76 -23.04 39.66
CA PHE A 5 -22.13 -22.95 38.35
C PHE A 5 -21.14 -24.12 38.21
N ASP A 6 -21.52 -25.17 37.49
CA ASP A 6 -20.66 -26.33 37.21
C ASP A 6 -19.54 -25.92 36.24
N TYR A 7 -18.43 -25.48 36.83
CA TYR A 7 -17.20 -25.09 36.14
C TYR A 7 -16.62 -26.23 35.29
N GLY A 8 -16.89 -27.49 35.61
CA GLY A 8 -16.46 -28.66 34.85
C GLY A 8 -17.29 -28.91 33.59
N ALA A 9 -18.61 -28.67 33.65
CA ALA A 9 -19.47 -28.65 32.46
C ALA A 9 -19.17 -27.45 31.55
N TYR A 10 -18.92 -26.27 32.13
CA TYR A 10 -18.50 -25.08 31.38
C TYR A 10 -17.17 -25.30 30.63
N ARG A 11 -16.16 -25.87 31.28
CA ARG A 11 -14.85 -26.15 30.64
C ARG A 11 -14.94 -27.24 29.55
N ARG A 12 -15.76 -28.27 29.74
CA ARG A 12 -15.99 -29.33 28.74
C ARG A 12 -16.78 -28.85 27.52
N SER A 13 -17.84 -28.07 27.74
CA SER A 13 -18.62 -27.47 26.65
C SER A 13 -17.79 -26.48 25.83
N ARG A 14 -16.98 -25.66 26.51
CA ARG A 14 -16.04 -24.74 25.87
C ARG A 14 -14.94 -25.46 25.07
N SER A 15 -14.42 -26.57 25.57
CA SER A 15 -13.45 -27.41 24.84
C SER A 15 -14.05 -28.05 23.57
N ALA A 16 -15.25 -28.62 23.67
CA ALA A 16 -15.91 -29.25 22.52
C ALA A 16 -16.31 -28.22 21.44
N PHE A 17 -16.65 -27.00 21.88
CA PHE A 17 -16.94 -25.89 20.98
C PHE A 17 -15.71 -25.48 20.15
N PHE A 18 -14.54 -25.35 20.79
CA PHE A 18 -13.28 -25.05 20.10
C PHE A 18 -12.84 -26.16 19.14
N GLU A 19 -13.00 -27.43 19.53
CA GLU A 19 -12.75 -28.56 18.64
C GLU A 19 -13.65 -28.52 17.38
N ALA A 20 -14.92 -28.16 17.53
CA ALA A 20 -15.85 -28.04 16.42
C ALA A 20 -15.51 -26.88 15.45
N ALA A 21 -15.01 -25.75 15.98
CA ALA A 21 -14.54 -24.63 15.16
C ALA A 21 -13.31 -25.03 14.32
N ALA A 22 -12.33 -25.69 14.95
CA ALA A 22 -11.13 -26.19 14.27
C ALA A 22 -11.44 -27.25 13.20
N GLU A 23 -12.37 -28.18 13.49
CA GLU A 23 -12.82 -29.17 12.50
C GLU A 23 -13.54 -28.50 11.31
N SER A 24 -14.33 -27.46 11.58
CA SER A 24 -14.98 -26.65 10.55
C SER A 24 -13.96 -25.95 9.66
N LEU A 25 -12.90 -25.36 10.23
CA LEU A 25 -11.82 -24.75 9.46
C LEU A 25 -11.16 -25.78 8.52
N LYS A 26 -10.77 -26.94 9.07
CA LYS A 26 -10.17 -28.03 8.29
C LYS A 26 -11.07 -28.43 7.12
N ARG A 27 -12.37 -28.61 7.37
CA ARG A 27 -13.32 -28.99 6.34
C ARG A 27 -13.48 -27.91 5.26
N GLY A 28 -13.55 -26.64 5.65
CA GLY A 28 -13.59 -25.51 4.73
C GLY A 28 -12.36 -25.50 3.81
N MET A 29 -11.16 -25.67 4.38
CA MET A 29 -9.91 -25.71 3.62
C MET A 29 -9.82 -26.91 2.66
N GLU A 30 -10.28 -28.10 3.07
CA GLU A 30 -10.38 -29.27 2.18
C GLU A 30 -11.27 -28.98 0.95
N LEU A 31 -12.40 -28.33 1.15
CA LEU A 31 -13.32 -27.97 0.06
C LEU A 31 -12.72 -26.91 -0.87
N LEU A 32 -11.97 -25.95 -0.35
CA LEU A 32 -11.21 -24.99 -1.17
C LEU A 32 -10.15 -25.70 -2.02
N ASN A 33 -9.40 -26.65 -1.45
CA ASN A 33 -8.44 -27.48 -2.20
C ASN A 33 -9.11 -28.30 -3.30
N GLN A 34 -10.37 -28.71 -3.08
CA GLN A 34 -11.20 -29.38 -4.10
C GLN A 34 -11.86 -28.40 -5.09
N LYS A 35 -11.54 -27.10 -5.04
CA LYS A 35 -12.13 -26.05 -5.87
C LYS A 35 -13.65 -25.93 -5.72
N LYS A 36 -14.18 -26.09 -4.50
CA LYS A 36 -15.61 -25.97 -4.15
C LYS A 36 -15.85 -24.77 -3.21
N PRO A 37 -15.58 -23.53 -3.63
CA PRO A 37 -15.60 -22.38 -2.73
C PRO A 37 -16.97 -22.08 -2.12
N GLN A 38 -18.06 -22.25 -2.86
CA GLN A 38 -19.42 -22.04 -2.32
C GLN A 38 -19.75 -23.00 -1.18
N GLN A 39 -19.28 -24.25 -1.27
CA GLN A 39 -19.48 -25.26 -0.23
C GLN A 39 -18.56 -25.03 0.97
N ALA A 40 -17.38 -24.44 0.75
CA ALA A 40 -16.42 -24.16 1.81
C ALA A 40 -16.88 -23.02 2.74
N ILE A 41 -17.51 -21.98 2.20
CA ILE A 41 -17.87 -20.75 2.93
C ILE A 41 -18.63 -21.02 4.24
N PRO A 42 -19.71 -21.83 4.27
CA PRO A 42 -20.41 -22.10 5.53
C PRO A 42 -19.53 -22.70 6.63
N PHE A 43 -18.57 -23.56 6.28
CA PHE A 43 -17.64 -24.15 7.24
C PHE A 43 -16.62 -23.14 7.73
N LEU A 44 -16.10 -22.28 6.83
CA LEU A 44 -15.19 -21.21 7.21
C LEU A 44 -15.87 -20.17 8.11
N LEU A 45 -17.14 -19.82 7.84
CA LEU A 45 -17.90 -18.90 8.69
C LEU A 45 -18.25 -19.51 10.05
N LYS A 46 -18.39 -20.85 10.13
CA LYS A 46 -18.54 -21.57 11.39
C LYS A 46 -17.23 -21.66 12.17
N ALA A 47 -16.08 -21.71 11.50
CA ALA A 47 -14.78 -21.63 12.19
C ALA A 47 -14.60 -20.29 12.93
N MET A 48 -15.22 -19.22 12.43
CA MET A 48 -15.32 -17.92 13.12
C MET A 48 -16.25 -17.93 14.35
N ASP A 49 -16.74 -19.08 14.79
CA ASP A 49 -17.33 -19.22 16.12
C ASP A 49 -16.22 -19.19 17.21
N ASP A 50 -14.96 -19.41 16.83
CA ASP A 50 -13.76 -19.14 17.65
C ASP A 50 -12.75 -18.27 16.89
N PRO A 51 -12.95 -16.94 16.83
CA PRO A 51 -12.11 -16.03 16.05
C PRO A 51 -10.68 -15.88 16.57
N ASP A 52 -10.45 -16.09 17.87
CA ASP A 52 -9.12 -15.95 18.51
C ASP A 52 -8.10 -16.85 17.81
N GLU A 53 -8.51 -18.10 17.57
CA GLU A 53 -7.67 -19.12 16.94
C GLU A 53 -7.79 -19.11 15.41
N ASN A 54 -8.96 -18.79 14.86
CA ASN A 54 -9.25 -19.10 13.44
C ASN A 54 -9.34 -17.90 12.50
N MET A 55 -9.35 -16.65 12.98
CA MET A 55 -9.61 -15.47 12.13
C MET A 55 -8.57 -15.28 11.03
N ASP A 56 -7.28 -15.46 11.33
CA ASP A 56 -6.22 -15.31 10.33
C ASP A 56 -6.27 -16.40 9.26
N ASP A 57 -6.63 -17.62 9.63
CA ASP A 57 -6.76 -18.73 8.70
C ASP A 57 -7.98 -18.56 7.80
N CYS A 58 -9.12 -18.14 8.37
CA CYS A 58 -10.30 -17.77 7.60
C CYS A 58 -10.01 -16.59 6.66
N ASN A 59 -9.31 -15.57 7.14
CA ASN A 59 -8.86 -14.46 6.29
C ASN A 59 -7.92 -14.94 5.17
N SER A 60 -6.99 -15.84 5.48
CA SER A 60 -6.07 -16.43 4.49
C SER A 60 -6.79 -17.28 3.44
N ALA A 61 -7.86 -17.98 3.83
CA ALA A 61 -8.71 -18.78 2.94
C ALA A 61 -9.35 -17.93 1.82
N SER A 62 -9.57 -16.64 2.06
CA SER A 62 -10.11 -15.70 1.07
C SER A 62 -9.29 -15.65 -0.24
N LYS A 63 -7.98 -15.95 -0.18
CA LYS A 63 -7.09 -16.00 -1.35
C LYS A 63 -7.49 -17.05 -2.38
N LEU A 64 -8.26 -18.06 -1.97
CA LEU A 64 -8.74 -19.16 -2.80
C LEU A 64 -10.18 -18.94 -3.28
N LEU A 65 -10.83 -17.86 -2.86
CA LEU A 65 -12.21 -17.55 -3.26
C LEU A 65 -12.24 -16.84 -4.62
N PRO A 66 -13.27 -17.12 -5.45
CA PRO A 66 -13.50 -16.38 -6.68
C PRO A 66 -14.00 -14.96 -6.37
N ARG A 67 -13.84 -14.06 -7.35
CA ARG A 67 -14.07 -12.61 -7.21
C ARG A 67 -15.48 -12.25 -6.69
N ASP A 68 -16.49 -12.97 -7.16
CA ASP A 68 -17.90 -12.80 -6.83
C ASP A 68 -18.24 -13.16 -5.38
N LEU A 69 -17.48 -14.10 -4.78
CA LEU A 69 -17.69 -14.53 -3.39
C LEU A 69 -16.79 -13.82 -2.38
N LEU A 70 -15.67 -13.25 -2.85
CA LEU A 70 -14.61 -12.70 -2.00
C LEU A 70 -15.09 -11.59 -1.06
N ILE A 71 -15.72 -10.54 -1.61
CA ILE A 71 -16.15 -9.38 -0.82
C ILE A 71 -17.28 -9.75 0.14
N PRO A 72 -18.36 -10.45 -0.29
CA PRO A 72 -19.40 -10.89 0.64
C PRO A 72 -18.83 -11.69 1.82
N TYR A 73 -17.92 -12.64 1.54
CA TYR A 73 -17.26 -13.42 2.57
C TYR A 73 -16.46 -12.55 3.55
N LEU A 74 -15.56 -11.69 3.06
CA LEU A 74 -14.73 -10.84 3.91
C LEU A 74 -15.55 -9.86 4.75
N LYS A 75 -16.68 -9.34 4.23
CA LYS A 75 -17.60 -8.50 5.00
C LYS A 75 -18.25 -9.28 6.15
N THR A 76 -18.66 -10.53 5.92
CA THR A 76 -19.20 -11.36 7.01
C THR A 76 -18.13 -11.67 8.06
N LEU A 77 -16.88 -11.89 7.66
CA LEU A 77 -15.76 -12.03 8.60
C LEU A 77 -15.55 -10.75 9.42
N GLU A 78 -15.63 -9.58 8.78
CA GLU A 78 -15.43 -8.30 9.47
C GLU A 78 -16.49 -8.09 10.55
N VAL A 79 -17.77 -8.33 10.24
CA VAL A 79 -18.86 -8.26 11.23
C VAL A 79 -18.61 -9.19 12.41
N LYS A 80 -18.33 -10.48 12.15
CA LYS A 80 -18.04 -11.47 13.21
C LYS A 80 -16.81 -11.10 14.03
N GLY A 81 -15.74 -10.64 13.38
CA GLY A 81 -14.53 -10.20 14.06
C GLY A 81 -14.78 -8.96 14.93
N ARG A 82 -15.59 -8.02 14.47
CA ARG A 82 -15.98 -6.84 15.23
C ARG A 82 -16.82 -7.20 16.45
N GLU A 83 -17.82 -8.07 16.29
CA GLU A 83 -18.66 -8.57 17.38
C GLU A 83 -17.82 -9.26 18.45
N TYR A 84 -16.88 -10.12 18.03
CA TYR A 84 -15.95 -10.80 18.94
C TYR A 84 -15.07 -9.82 19.74
N LEU A 85 -14.51 -8.79 19.07
CA LEU A 85 -13.72 -7.78 19.77
C LEU A 85 -14.54 -6.94 20.74
N ILE A 86 -15.80 -6.64 20.41
CA ILE A 86 -16.74 -5.98 21.34
C ILE A 86 -17.02 -6.86 22.55
N GLU A 87 -17.26 -8.16 22.35
CA GLU A 87 -17.56 -9.10 23.43
C GLU A 87 -16.36 -9.29 24.37
N THR A 88 -15.16 -9.40 23.81
CA THR A 88 -13.94 -9.72 24.58
C THR A 88 -13.25 -8.51 25.18
N MET A 89 -13.26 -7.36 24.48
CA MET A 89 -12.56 -6.14 24.89
C MET A 89 -13.50 -5.04 25.40
N GLY A 90 -14.81 -5.23 25.29
CA GLY A 90 -15.83 -4.28 25.71
C GLY A 90 -16.37 -3.41 24.56
N PRO A 91 -17.56 -2.82 24.75
CA PRO A 91 -18.30 -2.13 23.69
C PRO A 91 -17.63 -0.87 23.14
N THR A 92 -16.75 -0.25 23.92
CA THR A 92 -16.04 0.98 23.56
C THR A 92 -14.65 0.72 22.99
N CYS A 93 -14.27 -0.54 22.73
CA CYS A 93 -12.92 -0.86 22.26
C CYS A 93 -12.58 -0.21 20.91
N PHE A 94 -13.59 0.12 20.10
CA PHE A 94 -13.44 0.83 18.83
C PHE A 94 -13.51 2.35 18.96
N ASP A 95 -13.81 2.91 20.12
CA ASP A 95 -13.96 4.35 20.31
C ASP A 95 -12.60 5.01 20.53
N LEU A 96 -12.42 6.23 20.02
CA LEU A 96 -11.27 7.03 20.40
C LEU A 96 -11.53 7.61 21.81
N PRO A 97 -10.60 7.50 22.76
CA PRO A 97 -10.79 8.07 24.07
C PRO A 97 -10.80 9.60 24.02
N GLU A 98 -11.59 10.22 24.90
CA GLU A 98 -11.68 11.69 25.00
C GLU A 98 -10.38 12.32 25.54
N ARG A 99 -9.58 11.56 26.29
CA ARG A 99 -8.31 12.00 26.87
C ARG A 99 -7.21 10.99 26.61
N GLU A 100 -6.01 11.49 26.35
CA GLU A 100 -4.83 10.67 26.05
C GLU A 100 -4.42 9.74 27.21
N GLU A 101 -4.72 10.12 28.44
CA GLU A 101 -4.48 9.30 29.64
C GLU A 101 -5.36 8.03 29.69
N ASP A 102 -6.45 8.02 28.92
CA ASP A 102 -7.42 6.93 28.86
C ASP A 102 -7.08 5.90 27.75
N TYR A 103 -5.96 6.08 27.01
CA TYR A 103 -5.40 5.11 26.05
C TYR A 103 -4.89 3.83 26.76
N LYS A 104 -5.78 3.01 27.30
CA LYS A 104 -5.39 1.73 27.92
C LYS A 104 -5.68 0.52 27.06
N TYR A 105 -6.83 0.47 26.38
CA TYR A 105 -7.28 -0.70 25.62
C TYR A 105 -8.18 -0.28 24.45
N GLY A 106 -7.90 -0.76 23.23
CA GLY A 106 -8.66 -0.44 22.03
C GLY A 106 -8.00 0.60 21.11
N ALA A 107 -8.83 1.36 20.40
CA ALA A 107 -8.38 2.36 19.44
C ALA A 107 -7.67 3.52 20.17
N PRO A 108 -6.67 4.16 19.56
CA PRO A 108 -6.07 3.94 18.24
C PRO A 108 -4.87 2.98 18.27
N HIS A 109 -4.81 2.07 19.26
CA HIS A 109 -3.65 1.22 19.52
C HIS A 109 -3.85 -0.24 19.13
N PHE A 110 -4.74 -0.54 18.19
CA PHE A 110 -5.06 -1.93 17.82
C PHE A 110 -3.79 -2.74 17.54
N TRP A 111 -2.83 -2.22 16.75
CA TRP A 111 -1.62 -2.99 16.45
C TRP A 111 -0.76 -3.37 17.68
N GLY A 112 -0.82 -2.58 18.74
CA GLY A 112 -0.15 -2.89 20.01
C GLY A 112 -0.77 -4.05 20.77
N LEU A 113 -2.04 -4.37 20.50
CA LEU A 113 -2.84 -5.38 21.17
C LEU A 113 -2.92 -6.64 20.31
N TYR A 114 -2.39 -7.77 20.80
CA TYR A 114 -2.25 -9.00 20.03
C TYR A 114 -3.60 -9.50 19.48
N GLU A 115 -4.63 -9.39 20.30
CA GLU A 115 -6.00 -9.85 20.09
C GLU A 115 -6.67 -9.14 18.90
N THR A 116 -6.31 -7.88 18.62
CA THR A 116 -6.93 -7.12 17.52
C THR A 116 -6.16 -7.25 16.19
N ARG A 117 -4.96 -7.81 16.20
CA ARG A 117 -4.12 -7.89 14.98
C ARG A 117 -4.75 -8.73 13.85
N PRO A 118 -5.40 -9.89 14.12
CA PRO A 118 -6.11 -10.63 13.09
C PRO A 118 -7.18 -9.78 12.40
N TYR A 119 -7.92 -8.98 13.19
CA TYR A 119 -8.93 -8.06 12.67
C TYR A 119 -8.32 -6.95 11.80
N MET A 120 -7.20 -6.35 12.22
CA MET A 120 -6.49 -5.37 11.40
C MET A 120 -5.99 -5.95 10.06
N ARG A 121 -5.50 -7.19 10.05
CA ARG A 121 -5.11 -7.91 8.81
C ARG A 121 -6.30 -8.23 7.92
N LEU A 122 -7.45 -8.53 8.52
CA LEU A 122 -8.71 -8.72 7.81
C LEU A 122 -9.15 -7.42 7.12
N LEU A 123 -9.13 -6.28 7.82
CA LEU A 123 -9.42 -4.96 7.21
C LEU A 123 -8.48 -4.67 6.04
N HIS A 124 -7.17 -4.90 6.19
CA HIS A 124 -6.22 -4.74 5.09
C HIS A 124 -6.55 -5.65 3.89
N THR A 125 -6.97 -6.89 4.15
CA THR A 125 -7.37 -7.82 3.09
C THR A 125 -8.63 -7.34 2.36
N LEU A 126 -9.59 -6.79 3.10
CA LEU A 126 -10.80 -6.19 2.55
C LEU A 126 -10.49 -4.93 1.70
N ILE A 127 -9.60 -4.05 2.14
CA ILE A 127 -9.12 -2.89 1.36
C ILE A 127 -8.54 -3.37 0.02
N ARG A 128 -7.65 -4.36 0.04
CA ARG A 128 -7.07 -4.93 -1.19
C ARG A 128 -8.12 -5.54 -2.11
N ALA A 129 -9.14 -6.18 -1.55
CA ALA A 129 -10.24 -6.74 -2.33
C ALA A 129 -11.06 -5.65 -3.02
N TYR A 130 -11.37 -4.54 -2.32
CA TYR A 130 -12.06 -3.39 -2.91
C TYR A 130 -11.25 -2.74 -4.03
N ILE A 131 -9.95 -2.49 -3.81
CA ILE A 131 -9.04 -1.92 -4.84
C ILE A 131 -9.02 -2.79 -6.10
N LYS A 132 -8.85 -4.11 -5.96
CA LYS A 132 -8.86 -5.04 -7.10
C LYS A 132 -10.14 -5.01 -7.91
N GLN A 133 -11.26 -4.64 -7.28
CA GLN A 133 -12.55 -4.53 -7.93
C GLN A 133 -12.92 -3.09 -8.31
N LYS A 134 -11.99 -2.13 -8.15
CA LYS A 134 -12.17 -0.69 -8.36
C LYS A 134 -13.33 -0.10 -7.55
N MET A 135 -13.59 -0.66 -6.38
CA MET A 135 -14.56 -0.17 -5.39
C MET A 135 -13.89 0.86 -4.48
N TRP A 136 -13.58 2.02 -5.06
CA TRP A 136 -12.70 3.01 -4.46
C TRP A 136 -13.27 3.66 -3.19
N SER A 137 -14.57 3.96 -3.18
CA SER A 137 -15.25 4.57 -2.03
C SER A 137 -15.19 3.68 -0.79
N GLU A 138 -15.41 2.39 -0.98
CA GLU A 138 -15.34 1.38 0.08
C GLU A 138 -13.89 1.18 0.55
N ALA A 139 -12.92 1.15 -0.38
CA ALA A 139 -11.51 1.09 -0.03
C ALA A 139 -11.08 2.30 0.82
N VAL A 140 -11.50 3.52 0.44
CA VAL A 140 -11.27 4.75 1.22
C VAL A 140 -11.88 4.64 2.61
N SER A 141 -13.14 4.22 2.72
CA SER A 141 -13.82 4.13 4.01
C SER A 141 -13.13 3.16 4.98
N ILE A 142 -12.74 1.98 4.51
CA ILE A 142 -12.05 1.01 5.37
C ILE A 142 -10.60 1.45 5.66
N ASN A 143 -9.92 2.11 4.71
CA ASN A 143 -8.56 2.61 4.96
C ASN A 143 -8.53 3.73 6.02
N ILE A 144 -9.53 4.62 6.00
CA ILE A 144 -9.75 5.64 7.03
C ILE A 144 -9.98 4.97 8.39
N GLU A 145 -10.88 3.99 8.48
CA GLU A 145 -11.11 3.25 9.73
C GLU A 145 -9.84 2.55 10.21
N THR A 146 -9.06 1.95 9.30
CA THR A 146 -7.82 1.26 9.63
C THR A 146 -6.78 2.21 10.23
N LEU A 147 -6.64 3.41 9.68
CA LEU A 147 -5.77 4.46 10.22
C LEU A 147 -6.28 5.02 11.56
N ARG A 148 -7.60 5.12 11.75
CA ARG A 148 -8.21 5.53 13.02
C ARG A 148 -7.98 4.50 14.13
N LEU A 149 -8.05 3.21 13.81
CA LEU A 149 -7.82 2.12 14.77
C LEU A 149 -6.34 1.89 15.07
N CYS A 150 -5.44 2.32 14.18
CA CYS A 150 -3.99 2.17 14.29
C CYS A 150 -3.26 3.45 13.83
N GLU A 151 -3.19 4.43 14.71
CA GLU A 151 -2.54 5.72 14.41
C GLU A 151 -1.03 5.61 14.17
N SER A 152 -0.39 4.61 14.79
CA SER A 152 1.02 4.29 14.55
C SER A 152 1.29 3.73 13.15
N ASP A 153 0.23 3.43 12.38
CA ASP A 153 0.25 2.97 11.00
C ASP A 153 1.29 1.86 10.73
N ASN A 154 1.28 0.84 11.58
CA ASN A 154 2.22 -0.27 11.50
C ASN A 154 2.04 -1.11 10.22
N MET A 155 0.89 -1.01 9.58
CA MET A 155 0.58 -1.68 8.31
C MET A 155 0.86 -0.81 7.08
N GLY A 156 1.37 0.41 7.24
CA GLY A 156 1.75 1.30 6.14
C GLY A 156 0.57 1.76 5.26
N GLN A 157 -0.65 1.79 5.80
CA GLN A 157 -1.86 2.22 5.10
C GLN A 157 -1.84 3.70 4.69
N ARG A 158 -1.05 4.54 5.37
CA ARG A 158 -0.94 5.97 4.99
C ARG A 158 -0.45 6.13 3.56
N GLU A 159 0.46 5.26 3.11
CA GLU A 159 1.06 5.33 1.78
C GLU A 159 0.03 5.04 0.68
N TRP A 160 -1.11 4.42 1.02
CA TRP A 160 -2.19 4.12 0.08
C TRP A 160 -3.29 5.17 0.10
N MET A 161 -3.43 5.93 1.19
CA MET A 161 -4.52 6.89 1.41
C MET A 161 -4.59 7.95 0.30
N GLY A 162 -3.43 8.48 -0.10
CA GLY A 162 -3.29 9.49 -1.14
C GLY A 162 -3.92 9.06 -2.48
N PRO A 163 -3.41 8.00 -3.12
CA PRO A 163 -3.99 7.45 -4.35
C PRO A 163 -5.48 7.11 -4.24
N LEU A 164 -5.90 6.54 -3.09
CA LEU A 164 -7.31 6.20 -2.87
C LEU A 164 -8.22 7.44 -2.86
N LEU A 165 -7.79 8.53 -2.23
CA LEU A 165 -8.53 9.80 -2.24
C LEU A 165 -8.65 10.40 -3.65
N LEU A 166 -7.61 10.27 -4.47
CA LEU A 166 -7.63 10.75 -5.86
C LEU A 166 -8.70 10.01 -6.68
N HIS A 167 -8.81 8.70 -6.53
CA HIS A 167 -9.82 7.88 -7.22
C HIS A 167 -11.27 8.27 -6.91
N VAL A 168 -11.53 8.78 -5.70
CA VAL A 168 -12.87 9.21 -5.29
C VAL A 168 -13.09 10.73 -5.48
N GLY A 169 -12.25 11.39 -6.29
CA GLY A 169 -12.40 12.80 -6.60
C GLY A 169 -12.13 13.73 -5.41
N ARG A 170 -11.26 13.34 -4.48
CA ARG A 170 -10.87 14.13 -3.29
C ARG A 170 -9.39 14.59 -3.36
N PRO A 171 -8.96 15.33 -4.41
CA PRO A 171 -7.56 15.73 -4.55
C PRO A 171 -7.11 16.76 -3.51
N ALA A 172 -8.02 17.61 -3.02
CA ALA A 172 -7.73 18.55 -1.94
C ALA A 172 -7.31 17.81 -0.66
N ASP A 173 -8.06 16.77 -0.30
CA ASP A 173 -7.81 15.94 0.87
C ASP A 173 -6.54 15.11 0.70
N ALA A 174 -6.31 14.58 -0.51
CA ALA A 174 -5.08 13.87 -0.85
C ALA A 174 -3.86 14.77 -0.64
N LEU A 175 -3.87 15.99 -1.20
CA LEU A 175 -2.77 16.93 -1.07
C LEU A 175 -2.55 17.37 0.38
N TYR A 176 -3.63 17.68 1.10
CA TYR A 176 -3.55 18.04 2.51
C TYR A 176 -2.90 16.93 3.35
N PHE A 177 -3.40 15.70 3.18
CA PHE A 177 -2.92 14.54 3.90
C PHE A 177 -1.43 14.29 3.65
N VAL A 178 -1.00 14.18 2.39
CA VAL A 178 0.40 13.85 2.09
C VAL A 178 1.36 14.98 2.49
N ARG A 179 0.93 16.24 2.40
CA ARG A 179 1.76 17.37 2.85
C ARG A 179 2.07 17.30 4.34
N ARG A 180 1.10 16.91 5.16
CA ARG A 180 1.32 16.73 6.61
C ARG A 180 2.36 15.66 6.94
N TRP A 181 2.55 14.69 6.05
CA TRP A 181 3.59 13.66 6.17
C TRP A 181 4.93 14.08 5.56
N LEU A 182 4.94 15.01 4.61
CA LEU A 182 6.14 15.50 3.92
C LEU A 182 6.78 16.73 4.60
N GLU A 183 5.99 17.56 5.29
CA GLU A 183 6.48 18.73 6.02
C GLU A 183 7.36 18.28 7.22
N SER A 184 8.56 18.88 7.37
CA SER A 184 9.52 18.50 8.41
C SER A 184 9.03 18.91 9.80
N GLU A 185 9.60 18.30 10.84
CA GLU A 185 9.27 18.61 12.24
C GLU A 185 9.63 20.04 12.68
N ASP A 186 10.29 20.82 11.82
CA ASP A 186 10.86 22.14 12.14
C ASP A 186 9.90 23.32 11.93
N GLU A 187 8.73 23.13 11.31
CA GLU A 187 7.65 24.12 11.45
C GLU A 187 7.15 24.09 12.90
N PRO A 188 6.96 25.25 13.57
CA PRO A 188 6.42 25.27 14.93
C PRO A 188 5.10 24.52 14.92
N ARG A 189 5.13 23.31 15.48
CA ARG A 189 3.97 22.48 15.69
C ARG A 189 2.95 23.36 16.39
N SER A 190 1.78 23.54 15.78
CA SER A 190 0.67 24.21 16.45
C SER A 190 0.52 23.62 17.86
N GLU A 191 0.11 24.44 18.82
CA GLU A 191 -0.03 24.06 20.23
C GLU A 191 -0.91 22.81 20.48
N ASP A 192 -1.61 22.34 19.44
CA ASP A 192 -2.30 21.06 19.35
C ASP A 192 -1.32 19.87 19.31
N LYS A 193 -0.62 19.65 20.42
CA LYS A 193 0.41 18.61 20.65
C LYS A 193 -0.10 17.16 20.57
N HIS A 194 -1.39 16.94 20.34
CA HIS A 194 -2.02 15.62 20.50
C HIS A 194 -2.63 15.06 19.22
N ARG A 195 -2.57 15.78 18.10
CA ARG A 195 -3.02 15.26 16.81
C ARG A 195 -1.84 14.64 16.06
N SER A 196 -1.82 13.31 16.00
CA SER A 196 -0.82 12.51 15.29
C SER A 196 -0.62 13.00 13.85
N LYS A 197 0.61 12.88 13.32
CA LYS A 197 0.90 13.13 11.91
C LYS A 197 -0.11 12.34 11.07
N GLY A 198 -0.79 12.99 10.13
CA GLY A 198 -1.79 12.33 9.29
C GLY A 198 -3.22 12.28 9.85
N THR A 199 -3.66 13.32 10.56
CA THR A 199 -5.06 13.46 10.97
C THR A 199 -6.00 13.20 9.80
N LEU A 200 -7.02 12.38 10.04
CA LEU A 200 -8.13 12.18 9.11
C LEU A 200 -9.10 13.38 9.08
N ASP A 201 -8.79 14.43 9.85
CA ASP A 201 -9.40 15.75 9.80
C ASP A 201 -8.86 16.54 8.60
N PHE A 202 -9.42 16.25 7.44
CA PHE A 202 -9.06 16.94 6.20
C PHE A 202 -9.40 18.43 6.26
N ALA A 203 -8.50 19.25 5.73
CA ALA A 203 -8.72 20.68 5.57
C ALA A 203 -8.19 21.15 4.20
N PRO A 204 -8.57 22.36 3.73
CA PRO A 204 -8.06 22.88 2.46
C PRO A 204 -6.53 22.91 2.42
N PRO A 205 -5.87 22.34 1.38
CA PRO A 205 -4.43 22.34 1.28
C PRO A 205 -3.90 23.72 0.90
N LYS A 206 -2.67 24.03 1.33
CA LYS A 206 -1.93 25.16 0.79
C LYS A 206 -1.46 24.83 -0.62
N LEU A 207 -1.66 25.74 -1.57
CA LEU A 207 -1.15 25.64 -2.95
C LEU A 207 0.07 26.52 -3.21
N THR A 208 0.61 27.14 -2.15
CA THR A 208 1.81 27.98 -2.24
C THR A 208 3.03 27.14 -2.63
N PRO A 209 3.82 27.59 -3.62
CA PRO A 209 5.09 26.95 -3.99
C PRO A 209 6.04 26.79 -2.80
N MET A 210 6.81 25.71 -2.83
CA MET A 210 7.84 25.43 -1.83
C MET A 210 9.06 26.33 -2.02
N SER A 211 9.69 26.70 -0.89
CA SER A 211 10.99 27.35 -0.87
C SER A 211 12.10 26.39 -1.29
N GLY A 212 13.27 26.92 -1.67
CA GLY A 212 14.43 26.10 -2.02
C GLY A 212 14.91 25.19 -0.87
N ALA A 213 14.76 25.63 0.38
CA ALA A 213 15.09 24.82 1.56
C ALA A 213 14.14 23.62 1.72
N GLN A 214 12.83 23.83 1.55
CA GLN A 214 11.82 22.76 1.58
C GLN A 214 12.07 21.74 0.46
N ILE A 215 12.34 22.20 -0.77
CA ILE A 215 12.67 21.31 -1.89
C ILE A 215 13.90 20.46 -1.55
N LYS A 216 14.98 21.08 -1.06
CA LYS A 216 16.21 20.37 -0.69
C LYS A 216 15.94 19.29 0.36
N GLY A 217 15.17 19.61 1.40
CA GLY A 217 14.80 18.66 2.45
C GLY A 217 14.04 17.44 1.90
N LEU A 218 13.06 17.67 1.02
CA LEU A 218 12.29 16.58 0.40
C LEU A 218 13.10 15.75 -0.58
N VAL A 219 14.05 16.35 -1.30
CA VAL A 219 14.98 15.58 -2.15
C VAL A 219 15.82 14.62 -1.29
N GLU A 220 16.25 15.05 -0.11
CA GLU A 220 17.03 14.20 0.80
C GLU A 220 16.16 13.11 1.44
N TYR A 221 14.99 13.51 1.97
CA TYR A 221 14.08 12.67 2.73
C TYR A 221 12.64 12.85 2.23
N SER A 222 12.19 11.96 1.34
CA SER A 222 10.78 11.88 0.92
C SER A 222 10.31 10.44 0.81
N SER A 223 9.01 10.21 1.05
CA SER A 223 8.34 8.98 0.65
C SER A 223 8.03 9.03 -0.85
N LEU A 224 8.32 7.94 -1.56
CA LEU A 224 7.99 7.73 -2.97
C LEU A 224 6.49 7.94 -3.21
N GLN A 225 5.64 7.31 -2.41
CA GLN A 225 4.19 7.34 -2.59
C GLN A 225 3.63 8.74 -2.35
N MET A 226 4.09 9.37 -1.27
CA MET A 226 3.63 10.71 -0.87
C MET A 226 4.02 11.78 -1.90
N VAL A 227 5.27 11.79 -2.38
CA VAL A 227 5.72 12.81 -3.34
C VAL A 227 5.02 12.69 -4.70
N HIS A 228 4.78 11.46 -5.16
CA HIS A 228 4.05 11.23 -6.41
C HIS A 228 2.57 11.60 -6.27
N THR A 229 1.95 11.26 -5.13
CA THR A 229 0.58 11.68 -4.84
C THR A 229 0.49 13.21 -4.79
N ALA A 230 1.42 13.88 -4.13
CA ALA A 230 1.44 15.34 -4.07
C ALA A 230 1.54 15.97 -5.47
N ALA A 231 2.34 15.39 -6.36
CA ALA A 231 2.43 15.82 -7.76
C ALA A 231 1.10 15.65 -8.51
N LEU A 232 0.44 14.49 -8.42
CA LEU A 232 -0.88 14.27 -9.02
C LEU A 232 -1.93 15.22 -8.43
N ALA A 233 -2.04 15.27 -7.10
CA ALA A 233 -3.07 16.02 -6.40
C ALA A 233 -2.96 17.53 -6.69
N SER A 234 -1.74 18.08 -6.65
CA SER A 234 -1.51 19.49 -7.00
C SER A 234 -1.78 19.78 -8.48
N PHE A 235 -1.48 18.86 -9.39
CA PHE A 235 -1.84 19.01 -10.80
C PHE A 235 -3.35 18.97 -11.03
N ILE A 236 -4.06 18.06 -10.39
CA ILE A 236 -5.52 17.97 -10.51
C ILE A 236 -6.19 19.23 -9.95
N LEU A 237 -5.64 19.84 -8.91
CA LEU A 237 -6.18 21.06 -8.29
C LEU A 237 -5.87 22.35 -9.06
N ASP A 238 -4.66 22.48 -9.61
CA ASP A 238 -4.13 23.77 -10.10
C ASP A 238 -3.37 23.64 -11.44
N GLY A 239 -3.55 22.51 -12.14
CA GLY A 239 -2.90 22.22 -13.42
C GLY A 239 -1.37 22.18 -13.32
N ASN A 240 -0.70 22.58 -14.40
CA ASN A 240 0.76 22.68 -14.44
C ASN A 240 1.25 23.94 -13.67
N SER A 241 1.01 23.98 -12.37
CA SER A 241 1.45 25.05 -11.47
C SER A 241 2.92 24.89 -11.06
N VAL A 242 3.47 25.92 -10.42
CA VAL A 242 4.85 25.85 -9.90
C VAL A 242 4.96 24.75 -8.84
N LEU A 243 3.98 24.63 -7.96
CA LEU A 243 3.96 23.60 -6.91
C LEU A 243 3.90 22.19 -7.50
N ALA A 244 3.03 21.98 -8.50
CA ALA A 244 2.92 20.68 -9.17
C ALA A 244 4.23 20.26 -9.83
N ARG A 245 4.90 21.19 -10.52
CA ARG A 245 6.24 20.94 -11.08
C ARG A 245 7.27 20.63 -10.01
N GLN A 246 7.28 21.34 -8.88
CA GLN A 246 8.23 21.09 -7.81
C GLN A 246 8.10 19.65 -7.28
N TYR A 247 6.88 19.18 -6.98
CA TYR A 247 6.67 17.79 -6.56
C TYR A 247 7.03 16.79 -7.66
N LEU A 248 6.64 17.05 -8.92
CA LEU A 248 6.99 16.20 -10.05
C LEU A 248 8.52 16.06 -10.22
N HIS A 249 9.25 17.16 -10.08
CA HIS A 249 10.70 17.19 -10.22
C HIS A 249 11.40 16.47 -9.06
N ILE A 250 10.93 16.62 -7.82
CA ILE A 250 11.44 15.84 -6.68
C ILE A 250 11.18 14.34 -6.92
N ALA A 251 9.96 13.99 -7.35
CA ALA A 251 9.57 12.62 -7.61
C ALA A 251 10.47 11.96 -8.67
N VAL A 252 10.73 12.62 -9.80
CA VAL A 252 11.56 12.05 -10.88
C VAL A 252 13.05 12.03 -10.55
N GLN A 253 13.56 13.00 -9.79
CA GLN A 253 14.95 13.04 -9.36
C GLN A 253 15.30 11.87 -8.44
N ARG A 254 14.37 11.49 -7.56
CA ARG A 254 14.59 10.42 -6.57
C ARG A 254 14.13 9.06 -7.07
N PHE A 255 13.01 9.02 -7.79
CA PHE A 255 12.28 7.81 -8.08
C PHE A 255 11.83 7.74 -9.56
N PRO A 256 12.76 7.86 -10.53
CA PRO A 256 12.41 7.95 -11.96
C PRO A 256 11.67 6.70 -12.47
N GLY A 257 11.77 5.57 -11.78
CA GLY A 257 11.18 4.29 -12.18
C GLY A 257 9.67 4.32 -12.40
N ILE A 258 8.93 5.15 -11.66
CA ILE A 258 7.48 5.34 -11.83
C ILE A 258 7.20 6.00 -13.17
N LEU A 259 7.77 7.20 -13.40
CA LEU A 259 7.51 7.97 -14.60
C LEU A 259 8.06 7.29 -15.86
N ILE A 260 9.13 6.50 -15.75
CA ILE A 260 9.60 5.64 -16.86
C ILE A 260 8.48 4.67 -17.30
N LYS A 261 7.75 4.07 -16.36
CA LYS A 261 6.69 3.11 -16.68
C LYS A 261 5.42 3.79 -17.19
N VAL A 262 5.05 4.93 -16.60
CA VAL A 262 3.92 5.76 -17.05
C VAL A 262 4.15 6.29 -18.47
N ILE A 263 5.27 6.98 -18.70
CA ILE A 263 5.58 7.58 -20.01
C ILE A 263 5.79 6.49 -21.07
N GLY A 264 6.39 5.37 -20.70
CA GLY A 264 6.53 4.21 -21.58
C GLY A 264 5.23 3.44 -21.82
N LYS A 265 4.10 3.86 -21.24
CA LYS A 265 2.78 3.20 -21.31
C LYS A 265 2.85 1.69 -21.04
N PHE A 266 3.59 1.31 -19.99
CA PHE A 266 3.69 -0.09 -19.58
C PHE A 266 2.32 -0.59 -19.12
N LYS A 267 2.07 -1.90 -19.24
CA LYS A 267 0.81 -2.50 -18.77
C LYS A 267 0.60 -2.21 -17.28
N GLU A 268 -0.62 -1.79 -16.93
CA GLU A 268 -1.08 -1.65 -15.55
C GLU A 268 -0.92 -2.97 -14.78
N ARG A 269 -0.64 -2.85 -13.49
CA ARG A 269 -0.58 -3.99 -12.59
C ARG A 269 -1.97 -4.33 -12.08
N ASP A 270 -2.28 -5.62 -12.06
CA ASP A 270 -3.49 -6.15 -11.44
C ASP A 270 -3.34 -6.34 -9.92
N ASP A 271 -2.10 -6.25 -9.40
CA ASP A 271 -1.81 -6.28 -7.98
C ASP A 271 -0.61 -5.44 -7.54
N GLY A 272 -0.64 -5.06 -6.26
CA GLY A 272 0.50 -4.49 -5.54
C GLY A 272 1.51 -5.56 -5.19
N ASP A 273 2.65 -5.11 -4.65
CA ASP A 273 3.72 -6.00 -4.24
C ASP A 273 3.28 -6.92 -3.08
N ARG A 274 3.68 -8.19 -3.18
CA ARG A 274 3.36 -9.25 -2.20
C ARG A 274 4.61 -9.74 -1.45
N HIS A 275 5.76 -9.12 -1.68
CA HIS A 275 7.02 -9.50 -1.06
C HIS A 275 7.02 -9.06 0.40
N HIS A 276 7.45 -9.97 1.29
CA HIS A 276 7.47 -9.73 2.73
C HIS A 276 8.66 -8.86 3.15
N VAL A 277 9.81 -9.01 2.49
CA VAL A 277 10.95 -8.10 2.64
C VAL A 277 10.72 -6.88 1.76
N ARG A 278 10.70 -5.71 2.38
CA ARG A 278 10.53 -4.41 1.72
C ARG A 278 11.71 -3.51 2.04
N SER A 279 12.19 -2.80 1.02
CA SER A 279 13.11 -1.68 1.23
C SER A 279 12.30 -0.39 1.20
N PHE A 280 12.55 0.51 2.16
CA PHE A 280 11.92 1.83 2.15
C PHE A 280 12.25 2.57 0.85
N ASN A 281 11.23 3.10 0.17
CA ASN A 281 11.32 3.69 -1.18
C ASN A 281 11.90 2.75 -2.24
N GLY A 282 11.74 1.44 -2.03
CA GLY A 282 12.28 0.39 -2.87
C GLY A 282 11.46 0.13 -4.14
N SER A 283 11.78 -1.00 -4.77
CA SER A 283 11.06 -1.44 -5.96
C SER A 283 9.64 -1.89 -5.66
N GLU A 284 9.40 -2.28 -4.41
CA GLU A 284 8.13 -2.77 -3.86
C GLU A 284 7.14 -1.61 -3.74
N ASP A 285 7.55 -0.51 -3.11
CA ASP A 285 6.74 0.71 -2.98
C ASP A 285 6.41 1.29 -4.36
N ALA A 286 7.37 1.23 -5.29
CA ALA A 286 7.12 1.69 -6.65
C ALA A 286 6.07 0.84 -7.39
N ARG A 287 5.99 -0.47 -7.10
CA ARG A 287 4.98 -1.36 -7.69
C ARG A 287 3.61 -1.11 -7.08
N ASP A 288 3.54 -0.87 -5.77
CA ASP A 288 2.30 -0.49 -5.10
C ASP A 288 1.75 0.83 -5.66
N HIS A 289 2.60 1.84 -5.84
CA HIS A 289 2.17 3.14 -6.38
C HIS A 289 1.52 2.98 -7.76
N LEU A 290 2.16 2.19 -8.64
CA LEU A 290 1.62 1.94 -9.98
C LEU A 290 0.36 1.08 -9.93
N TRP A 291 0.26 0.12 -9.02
CA TRP A 291 -0.98 -0.62 -8.85
C TRP A 291 -2.14 0.28 -8.41
N LEU A 292 -1.86 1.27 -7.55
CA LEU A 292 -2.87 2.15 -7.00
C LEU A 292 -3.23 3.32 -7.92
N ALA A 293 -2.27 3.88 -8.66
CA ALA A 293 -2.42 5.19 -9.29
C ALA A 293 -2.03 5.23 -10.77
N GLN A 294 -1.63 4.12 -11.40
CA GLN A 294 -1.13 4.18 -12.77
C GLN A 294 -2.18 4.69 -13.76
N ASP A 295 -3.46 4.35 -13.60
CA ASP A 295 -4.54 4.89 -14.41
C ASP A 295 -4.69 6.41 -14.25
N LEU A 296 -4.58 6.93 -13.03
CA LEU A 296 -4.56 8.39 -12.78
C LEU A 296 -3.41 9.10 -13.50
N TRP A 297 -2.24 8.46 -13.60
CA TRP A 297 -1.10 8.98 -14.38
C TRP A 297 -1.29 8.90 -15.90
N MET A 298 -2.21 8.06 -16.35
CA MET A 298 -2.46 7.75 -17.76
C MET A 298 -3.61 8.57 -18.36
N GLU A 299 -4.31 9.37 -17.56
CA GLU A 299 -5.20 10.42 -18.05
C GLU A 299 -4.47 11.34 -19.02
N ASP A 300 -5.13 11.75 -20.10
CA ASP A 300 -4.44 12.36 -21.25
C ASP A 300 -3.71 13.66 -20.88
N ASP A 301 -4.31 14.51 -20.06
CA ASP A 301 -3.72 15.78 -19.60
C ASP A 301 -2.54 15.55 -18.65
N VAL A 302 -2.68 14.63 -17.69
CA VAL A 302 -1.61 14.23 -16.75
C VAL A 302 -0.44 13.61 -17.51
N TRP A 303 -0.71 12.65 -18.40
CA TRP A 303 0.32 11.97 -19.18
C TRP A 303 1.04 12.96 -20.10
N ASN A 304 0.31 13.84 -20.78
CA ASN A 304 0.92 14.87 -21.62
C ASN A 304 1.74 15.86 -20.81
N TRP A 305 1.29 16.25 -19.62
CA TRP A 305 2.06 17.10 -18.73
C TRP A 305 3.42 16.48 -18.37
N VAL A 306 3.43 15.24 -17.85
CA VAL A 306 4.67 14.59 -17.44
C VAL A 306 5.57 14.21 -18.62
N ASN A 307 4.98 13.81 -19.76
CA ASN A 307 5.73 13.45 -20.95
C ASN A 307 6.35 14.67 -21.64
N ASN A 308 5.83 15.89 -21.46
CA ASN A 308 6.41 17.08 -22.07
C ASN A 308 7.30 17.89 -21.12
N ASP A 309 7.40 17.52 -19.84
CA ASP A 309 8.25 18.21 -18.88
C ASP A 309 9.76 17.97 -19.16
N PRO A 310 10.57 19.03 -19.37
CA PRO A 310 11.99 18.89 -19.70
C PRO A 310 12.84 18.22 -18.61
N VAL A 311 12.52 18.48 -17.34
CA VAL A 311 13.24 17.89 -16.20
C VAL A 311 12.92 16.41 -16.12
N VAL A 312 11.64 16.03 -16.28
CA VAL A 312 11.25 14.62 -16.36
C VAL A 312 11.98 13.93 -17.50
N LYS A 313 11.95 14.48 -18.72
CA LYS A 313 12.65 13.93 -19.90
C LYS A 313 14.15 13.74 -19.65
N ALA A 314 14.80 14.67 -18.95
CA ALA A 314 16.21 14.56 -18.63
C ALA A 314 16.53 13.33 -17.76
N HIS A 315 15.62 12.94 -16.85
CA HIS A 315 15.80 11.85 -15.90
C HIS A 315 15.30 10.49 -16.41
N VAL A 316 14.29 10.45 -17.29
CA VAL A 316 13.71 9.19 -17.76
C VAL A 316 14.32 8.65 -19.05
N LEU A 317 14.92 9.51 -19.89
CA LEU A 317 15.57 9.12 -21.13
C LEU A 317 17.03 8.73 -20.89
N ARG A 318 17.37 7.48 -21.20
CA ARG A 318 18.70 6.93 -20.90
C ARG A 318 19.76 7.39 -21.88
N GLN A 319 21.04 7.30 -21.46
CA GLN A 319 22.26 7.41 -22.28
C GLN A 319 22.88 6.03 -22.55
N CYS A 320 23.40 5.80 -23.78
CA CYS A 320 23.76 4.44 -24.18
C CYS A 320 24.90 3.96 -23.30
N SER A 321 24.79 2.74 -22.76
CA SER A 321 25.80 2.21 -21.84
C SER A 321 27.18 1.97 -22.47
N ASP A 322 27.29 2.02 -23.80
CA ASP A 322 28.58 1.98 -24.48
C ASP A 322 29.25 3.36 -24.36
N PRO A 323 30.40 3.49 -23.68
CA PRO A 323 31.04 4.77 -23.41
C PRO A 323 31.51 5.51 -24.68
N THR A 324 31.59 4.82 -25.83
CA THR A 324 31.93 5.43 -27.12
C THR A 324 30.70 5.98 -27.85
N CYS A 325 29.50 5.60 -27.42
CA CYS A 325 28.23 5.99 -28.03
C CYS A 325 27.61 7.15 -27.26
N ARG A 326 27.34 8.27 -27.93
CA ARG A 326 26.68 9.45 -27.34
C ARG A 326 25.18 9.52 -27.61
N LYS A 327 24.58 8.44 -28.15
CA LYS A 327 23.14 8.41 -28.44
C LYS A 327 22.36 8.45 -27.12
N LYS A 328 21.25 9.18 -27.15
CA LYS A 328 20.24 9.28 -26.06
C LYS A 328 18.91 8.75 -26.57
N GLU A 329 18.10 8.16 -25.69
CA GLU A 329 16.73 7.78 -26.03
C GLU A 329 15.94 9.01 -26.48
N GLU A 330 15.13 8.88 -27.52
CA GLU A 330 14.13 9.88 -27.93
C GLU A 330 12.78 9.60 -27.24
N HIS A 331 12.48 8.31 -27.06
CA HIS A 331 11.30 7.82 -26.37
C HIS A 331 11.70 6.89 -25.22
N VAL A 332 10.92 6.89 -24.15
CA VAL A 332 11.22 6.08 -22.96
C VAL A 332 11.19 4.59 -23.32
N ALA A 333 12.19 3.86 -22.83
CA ALA A 333 12.33 2.42 -23.03
C ALA A 333 12.52 2.00 -24.50
N GLN A 334 13.04 2.90 -25.34
CA GLN A 334 13.44 2.62 -26.73
C GLN A 334 14.59 1.59 -26.81
N TRP A 335 15.45 1.54 -25.79
CA TRP A 335 16.68 0.76 -25.87
C TRP A 335 16.61 -0.67 -25.35
N GLN A 336 17.53 -1.49 -25.86
CA GLN A 336 17.66 -2.89 -25.50
C GLN A 336 18.41 -3.01 -24.17
N LYS A 337 17.75 -3.57 -23.17
CA LYS A 337 18.39 -3.90 -21.89
C LYS A 337 19.27 -5.14 -22.02
N CYS A 338 20.38 -5.18 -21.28
CA CYS A 338 21.20 -6.39 -21.14
C CYS A 338 20.37 -7.54 -20.57
N ALA A 339 20.34 -8.69 -21.25
CA ALA A 339 19.55 -9.85 -20.83
C ALA A 339 20.05 -10.50 -19.53
N GLY A 340 21.36 -10.39 -19.25
CA GLY A 340 21.99 -10.91 -18.02
C GLY A 340 21.65 -10.06 -16.81
N CYS A 341 22.40 -8.97 -16.60
CA CYS A 341 22.22 -8.12 -15.41
C CYS A 341 20.94 -7.29 -15.39
N LYS A 342 20.37 -6.96 -16.56
CA LYS A 342 19.22 -6.03 -16.70
C LYS A 342 19.47 -4.60 -16.15
N LYS A 343 20.75 -4.24 -15.94
CA LYS A 343 21.21 -2.94 -15.40
C LYS A 343 21.82 -2.00 -16.45
N GLU A 344 22.06 -2.47 -17.66
CA GLU A 344 22.62 -1.66 -18.77
C GLU A 344 21.67 -1.62 -19.96
N TRP A 345 21.67 -0.51 -20.70
CA TRP A 345 20.81 -0.27 -21.86
C TRP A 345 21.60 0.18 -23.09
N TYR A 346 21.34 -0.43 -24.23
CA TYR A 346 22.08 -0.20 -25.47
C TYR A 346 21.14 0.20 -26.59
N CYS A 347 21.55 1.20 -27.38
CA CYS A 347 20.82 1.60 -28.58
C CYS A 347 20.88 0.54 -29.70
N SER A 348 21.83 -0.41 -29.63
CA SER A 348 21.98 -1.50 -30.60
C SER A 348 22.76 -2.68 -30.04
N ARG A 349 22.61 -3.86 -30.67
CA ARG A 349 23.45 -5.04 -30.41
C ARG A 349 24.93 -4.78 -30.67
N MET A 350 25.27 -3.87 -31.59
CA MET A 350 26.66 -3.50 -31.87
C MET A 350 27.31 -2.80 -30.67
N CYS A 351 26.63 -1.80 -30.09
CA CYS A 351 27.10 -1.13 -28.87
C CYS A 351 27.22 -2.09 -27.69
N GLN A 352 26.27 -3.02 -27.54
CA GLN A 352 26.37 -4.06 -26.51
C GLN A 352 27.62 -4.93 -26.71
N LYS A 353 27.90 -5.39 -27.94
CA LYS A 353 29.10 -6.20 -28.25
C LYS A 353 30.38 -5.40 -28.03
N ALA A 354 30.41 -4.12 -28.42
CA ALA A 354 31.56 -3.24 -28.23
C ALA A 354 31.86 -3.00 -26.74
N HIS A 355 30.82 -2.81 -25.92
CA HIS A 355 30.97 -2.64 -24.47
C HIS A 355 31.26 -3.96 -23.71
N TRP A 356 30.87 -5.12 -24.27
CA TRP A 356 30.91 -6.41 -23.60
C TRP A 356 32.26 -6.77 -22.92
N PRO A 357 33.44 -6.54 -23.53
CA PRO A 357 34.72 -6.84 -22.88
C PRO A 357 34.90 -6.14 -21.52
N LYS A 358 34.39 -4.91 -21.37
CA LYS A 358 34.44 -4.15 -20.11
C LYS A 358 33.26 -4.50 -19.19
N HIS A 359 32.09 -4.74 -19.75
CA HIS A 359 30.86 -4.99 -18.98
C HIS A 359 30.79 -6.41 -18.37
N LYS A 360 31.35 -7.44 -19.01
CA LYS A 360 31.15 -8.87 -18.67
C LYS A 360 31.34 -9.17 -17.18
N ALA A 361 32.39 -8.64 -16.56
CA ALA A 361 32.69 -8.87 -15.15
C ALA A 361 31.62 -8.28 -14.22
N ALA A 362 31.22 -7.02 -14.45
CA ALA A 362 30.15 -6.37 -13.71
C ALA A 362 28.80 -7.08 -13.93
N CYS A 363 28.52 -7.50 -15.16
CA CYS A 363 27.31 -8.25 -15.50
C CYS A 363 27.18 -9.55 -14.70
N LYS A 364 28.30 -10.27 -14.50
CA LYS A 364 28.31 -11.52 -13.72
C LYS A 364 28.06 -11.25 -12.24
N LYS A 365 28.70 -10.25 -11.65
CA LYS A 365 28.50 -9.87 -10.24
C LYS A 365 27.05 -9.50 -9.95
N GLU A 366 26.41 -8.74 -10.84
CA GLU A 366 24.99 -8.38 -10.71
C GLU A 366 24.06 -9.60 -10.80
N GLN A 367 24.40 -10.59 -11.63
CA GLN A 367 23.65 -11.84 -11.70
C GLN A 367 23.80 -12.66 -10.41
N GLU A 368 25.03 -12.83 -9.92
CA GLU A 368 25.32 -13.53 -8.67
C GLU A 368 24.62 -12.86 -7.48
N HIS A 369 24.64 -11.52 -7.41
CA HIS A 369 23.92 -10.76 -6.38
C HIS A 369 22.39 -10.91 -6.50
N ALA A 370 21.84 -10.85 -7.71
CA ALA A 370 20.40 -11.05 -7.92
C ALA A 370 19.96 -12.48 -7.58
N GLU A 371 20.84 -13.47 -7.70
CA GLU A 371 20.59 -14.85 -7.28
C GLU A 371 20.66 -15.01 -5.76
N SER A 372 21.64 -14.38 -5.10
CA SER A 372 21.76 -14.43 -3.63
C SER A 372 20.57 -13.79 -2.91
N MET A 373 19.90 -12.83 -3.55
CA MET A 373 18.72 -12.14 -3.00
C MET A 373 17.39 -12.90 -3.20
N LYS A 374 17.41 -14.06 -3.87
CA LYS A 374 16.20 -14.90 -4.05
C LYS A 374 15.98 -15.90 -2.91
N TYR A 375 16.99 -16.12 -2.09
CA TYR A 375 16.99 -16.98 -0.91
C TYR A 375 17.04 -16.10 0.34
#